data_AF-A0A3C1LM74-F1
#
_entry.id   AF-A0A3C1LM74-F1
#
_cell.length_a   1.000
_cell.length_b   1.000
_cell.length_c   1.000
_cell.angle_alpha   90.00
_cell.angle_beta   90.00
_cell.angle_gamma   90.00
#
_symmetry.space_group_name_H-M   'P 1'
#
loop_
_entity.id
_entity.type
_entity.pdbx_description
1 polymer ?
#
loop_
_entity_poly.entity_id
_entity_poly.type
_entity_poly.pdbx_seq_one_letter_code
_entity_poly.pdbx_strand_id
1 'polypeptide(L)'
;TQKRAVEVFGSPAKLKAGEYISVSFKFDEPQNKVSCKVWSRAGQLVCVLAGNSSTEATGQLIWDGRDSKGKYVNRGLYLISWHSVSASGKHHERQFSVAIR
;
A
#
# COMPACT_ATOMS: atom_id res chain seq x y z
N THR A 1 -6.43 20.91 -10.70
CA THR A 1 -6.68 19.76 -9.79
C THR A 1 -5.38 19.05 -9.53
N GLN A 2 -4.85 19.06 -8.30
CA GLN A 2 -3.56 18.44 -8.00
C GLN A 2 -3.71 16.91 -8.04
N LYS A 3 -3.03 16.24 -8.97
CA LYS A 3 -3.05 14.78 -9.11
C LYS A 3 -2.36 14.16 -7.90
N ARG A 4 -3.02 13.23 -7.22
CA ARG A 4 -2.45 12.56 -6.04
C ARG A 4 -1.33 11.62 -6.48
N ALA A 5 -0.15 11.73 -5.87
CA ALA A 5 1.02 10.91 -6.23
C ALA A 5 0.88 9.42 -5.88
N VAL A 6 -0.05 9.08 -4.97
CA VAL A 6 -0.30 7.70 -4.51
C VAL A 6 -1.81 7.48 -4.42
N GLU A 7 -2.28 6.35 -4.94
CA GLU A 7 -3.69 5.96 -5.02
C GLU A 7 -3.85 4.46 -4.75
N VAL A 8 -5.04 4.07 -4.29
CA VAL A 8 -5.39 2.67 -3.99
C VAL A 8 -6.54 2.22 -4.88
N PHE A 9 -6.44 1.01 -5.42
CA PHE A 9 -7.44 0.37 -6.27
C PHE A 9 -7.85 -1.00 -5.73
N GLY A 10 -9.00 -1.51 -6.18
CA GLY A 10 -9.50 -2.84 -5.85
C GLY A 10 -10.30 -2.95 -4.55
N SER A 11 -10.41 -1.88 -3.75
CA SER A 11 -11.27 -1.87 -2.56
C SER A 11 -12.72 -1.51 -2.94
N PRO A 12 -13.74 -2.30 -2.52
CA PRO A 12 -13.66 -3.48 -1.66
C PRO A 12 -13.28 -4.77 -2.42
N ALA A 13 -12.39 -5.59 -1.86
CA ALA A 13 -11.86 -6.82 -2.49
C ALA A 13 -12.37 -8.13 -1.87
N LYS A 14 -12.66 -9.12 -2.71
CA LYS A 14 -12.92 -10.52 -2.37
C LYS A 14 -11.66 -11.37 -2.59
N LEU A 15 -10.72 -11.29 -1.63
CA LEU A 15 -9.37 -11.84 -1.76
C LEU A 15 -9.33 -13.35 -2.04
N LYS A 16 -10.25 -14.12 -1.43
CA LYS A 16 -10.35 -15.57 -1.67
C LYS A 16 -10.83 -15.95 -3.08
N ALA A 17 -11.35 -15.00 -3.85
CA ALA A 17 -11.69 -15.17 -5.27
C ALA A 17 -10.56 -14.72 -6.21
N GLY A 18 -9.38 -14.37 -5.69
CA GLY A 18 -8.25 -13.89 -6.47
C GLY A 18 -8.25 -12.37 -6.73
N GLU A 19 -9.23 -11.62 -6.21
CA GLU A 19 -9.16 -10.16 -6.20
C GLU A 19 -8.02 -9.68 -5.28
N TYR A 20 -7.47 -8.50 -5.54
CA TYR A 20 -6.38 -7.93 -4.75
C TYR A 20 -6.57 -6.43 -4.56
N ILE A 21 -5.84 -5.87 -3.58
CA ILE A 21 -5.70 -4.43 -3.41
C ILE A 21 -4.37 -4.01 -4.03
N SER A 22 -4.36 -2.89 -4.74
CA SER A 22 -3.10 -2.34 -5.25
C SER A 22 -2.90 -0.89 -4.84
N VAL A 23 -1.65 -0.52 -4.60
CA VAL A 23 -1.19 0.82 -4.26
C VAL A 23 -0.31 1.30 -5.40
N SER A 24 -0.86 2.16 -6.25
CA SER A 24 -0.13 2.71 -7.40
C SER A 24 0.46 4.07 -7.04
N PHE A 25 1.64 4.36 -7.57
CA PHE A 25 2.31 5.63 -7.35
C PHE A 25 2.93 6.18 -8.63
N LYS A 26 2.99 7.52 -8.69
CA LYS A 26 3.70 8.30 -9.70
C LYS A 26 4.32 9.52 -9.04
N PHE A 27 5.64 9.54 -9.01
CA PHE A 27 6.47 10.62 -8.50
C PHE A 27 7.07 11.44 -9.64
N ASP A 28 7.44 12.68 -9.33
CA ASP A 28 8.14 13.54 -10.28
C ASP A 28 9.62 13.18 -10.36
N GLU A 29 10.18 12.58 -9.30
CA GLU A 29 11.59 12.22 -9.19
C GLU A 29 11.81 10.73 -9.48
N PRO A 30 12.93 10.38 -10.15
CA PRO A 30 13.20 9.02 -10.61
C PRO A 30 13.48 8.04 -9.48
N GLN A 31 14.16 8.46 -8.42
CA GLN A 31 14.59 7.57 -7.34
C GLN A 31 13.91 7.93 -6.02
N ASN A 32 13.23 6.95 -5.44
CA ASN A 32 12.51 7.10 -4.19
C ASN A 32 12.76 5.90 -3.28
N LYS A 33 12.71 6.13 -1.97
CA LYS A 33 12.63 5.09 -0.95
C LYS A 33 11.21 5.00 -0.45
N VAL A 34 10.62 3.81 -0.51
CA VAL A 34 9.21 3.55 -0.19
C VAL A 34 9.10 2.62 0.99
N SER A 35 8.18 2.95 1.90
CA SER A 35 7.67 2.07 2.95
C SER A 35 6.15 1.99 2.82
N CYS A 36 5.63 0.77 2.68
CA CYS A 36 4.20 0.52 2.57
C CYS A 36 3.82 -0.66 3.46
N LYS A 37 2.88 -0.44 4.40
CA LYS A 37 2.47 -1.41 5.42
C LYS A 37 0.96 -1.52 5.46
N VAL A 38 0.47 -2.73 5.75
CA VAL A 38 -0.95 -3.00 5.97
C VAL A 38 -1.18 -3.25 7.45
N TRP A 39 -2.20 -2.62 8.01
CA TRP A 39 -2.57 -2.70 9.42
C TRP A 39 -4.02 -3.15 9.57
N SER A 40 -4.31 -3.92 10.61
CA SER A 40 -5.67 -4.22 11.01
C SER A 40 -6.32 -2.98 11.63
N ARG A 41 -7.66 -2.96 11.71
CA ARG A 41 -8.38 -1.90 12.44
C ARG A 41 -7.97 -1.77 13.91
N ALA A 42 -7.44 -2.85 14.51
CA ALA A 42 -6.94 -2.85 15.89
C ALA A 42 -5.50 -2.30 16.01
N GLY A 43 -4.90 -1.81 14.91
CA GLY A 43 -3.53 -1.28 14.91
C GLY A 43 -2.44 -2.35 14.85
N GLN A 44 -2.79 -3.61 14.58
CA GLN A 44 -1.79 -4.68 14.44
C GLN A 44 -1.22 -4.68 13.04
N LEU A 45 0.10 -4.83 12.90
CA LEU A 45 0.75 -4.98 11.61
C LEU A 45 0.34 -6.32 10.96
N VAL A 46 -0.24 -6.26 9.78
CA VAL A 46 -0.67 -7.43 9.00
C VAL A 46 0.46 -7.91 8.10
N CYS A 47 1.00 -7.00 7.28
CA CYS A 47 2.13 -7.29 6.40
C CYS A 47 2.86 -6.01 5.99
N VAL A 48 4.06 -6.19 5.45
CA VAL A 48 4.89 -5.12 4.87
C VAL A 48 4.94 -5.38 3.37
N LEU A 49 4.43 -4.45 2.57
CA LEU A 49 4.48 -4.53 1.09
C LEU A 49 5.79 -3.95 0.55
N ALA A 50 6.35 -2.95 1.24
CA ALA A 50 7.67 -2.40 1.00
C ALA A 50 8.27 -1.88 2.30
N GLY A 51 9.56 -2.11 2.53
CA GLY A 51 10.27 -1.72 3.75
C GLY A 51 11.54 -0.97 3.41
N ASN A 52 11.43 0.36 3.24
CA ASN A 52 12.52 1.22 2.78
C ASN A 52 13.14 0.77 1.44
N SER A 53 12.31 0.26 0.54
CA SER A 53 12.72 -0.29 -0.76
C SER A 53 12.99 0.84 -1.76
N SER A 54 14.03 0.72 -2.58
CA SER A 54 14.23 1.63 -3.73
C SER A 54 13.17 1.37 -4.79
N THR A 55 12.61 2.43 -5.36
CA THR A 55 11.68 2.35 -6.49
C THR A 55 12.01 3.42 -7.52
N GLU A 56 11.60 3.16 -8.76
CA GLU A 56 11.51 4.15 -9.82
C GLU A 56 10.44 5.21 -9.51
N ALA A 57 10.25 6.17 -10.41
CA ALA A 57 9.21 7.21 -10.31
C ALA A 57 7.80 6.63 -10.30
N THR A 58 7.57 5.51 -10.98
CA THR A 58 6.24 4.90 -11.14
C THR A 58 6.27 3.43 -10.79
N GLY A 59 5.20 2.95 -10.17
CA GLY A 59 5.07 1.53 -9.89
C GLY A 59 3.79 1.22 -9.14
N GLN A 60 3.70 -0.04 -8.70
CA GLN A 60 2.57 -0.54 -7.94
C GLN A 60 3.05 -1.58 -6.94
N LEU A 61 2.45 -1.55 -5.74
CA LEU A 61 2.54 -2.63 -4.77
C LEU A 61 1.20 -3.35 -4.69
N ILE A 62 1.23 -4.67 -4.58
CA ILE A 62 0.02 -5.51 -4.55
C ILE A 62 -0.08 -6.18 -3.18
N TRP A 63 -1.28 -6.14 -2.61
CA TRP A 63 -1.65 -6.94 -1.46
C TRP A 63 -2.74 -7.94 -1.87
N ASP A 64 -2.38 -9.21 -1.85
CA ASP A 64 -3.23 -10.35 -2.16
C ASP A 64 -4.13 -10.78 -0.98
N GLY A 65 -4.07 -10.05 0.13
CA GLY A 65 -4.88 -10.34 1.29
C GLY A 65 -4.30 -11.29 2.31
N ARG A 66 -3.02 -11.65 2.19
CA ARG A 66 -2.34 -12.50 3.17
C ARG A 66 -1.59 -11.67 4.20
N ASP A 67 -1.50 -12.21 5.41
CA ASP A 67 -0.62 -11.72 6.47
C ASP A 67 0.83 -12.19 6.23
N SER A 68 1.75 -11.77 7.10
CA SER A 68 3.17 -12.18 7.04
C SER A 68 3.42 -13.69 7.21
N LYS A 69 2.40 -14.47 7.62
CA LYS A 69 2.46 -15.94 7.73
C LYS A 69 1.83 -16.63 6.51
N GLY A 70 1.43 -15.87 5.49
CA GLY A 70 0.81 -16.40 4.28
C GLY A 70 -0.67 -16.77 4.44
N LYS A 71 -1.30 -16.45 5.57
CA LYS A 71 -2.72 -16.76 5.82
C LYS A 71 -3.59 -15.61 5.34
N TYR A 72 -4.71 -15.93 4.68
CA TYR A 72 -5.71 -14.92 4.35
C TYR A 72 -6.22 -14.23 5.61
N VAL A 73 -6.29 -12.90 5.54
CA VAL A 73 -6.90 -12.10 6.59
C VAL A 73 -8.42 -12.28 6.60
N ASN A 74 -9.03 -11.93 7.72
CA ASN A 74 -10.48 -11.95 7.86
C ASN A 74 -11.12 -10.81 7.06
N ARG A 75 -12.41 -10.95 6.76
CA ARG A 75 -13.22 -9.82 6.24
C ARG A 75 -13.20 -8.66 7.23
N GLY A 76 -13.26 -7.44 6.72
CA GLY A 76 -13.25 -6.23 7.53
C GLY A 76 -12.47 -5.08 6.92
N LEU A 77 -12.25 -4.05 7.75
CA LEU A 77 -11.49 -2.85 7.38
C LEU A 77 -10.02 -3.00 7.76
N TYR A 78 -9.16 -2.56 6.85
CA TYR A 78 -7.71 -2.51 6.99
C TYR A 78 -7.20 -1.14 6.59
N LEU A 79 -6.02 -0.77 7.09
CA LEU A 79 -5.35 0.48 6.78
C LEU A 79 -4.08 0.19 5.99
N ILE A 80 -3.94 0.83 4.84
CA ILE A 80 -2.67 0.88 4.10
C ILE A 80 -1.99 2.19 4.47
N SER A 81 -0.78 2.09 5.02
CA SER A 81 0.09 3.21 5.35
C SER A 81 1.22 3.29 4.35
N TRP A 82 1.39 4.46 3.74
CA TRP A 82 2.44 4.79 2.79
C TRP A 82 3.31 5.91 3.35
N HIS A 83 4.64 5.72 3.25
CA HIS A 83 5.62 6.79 3.39
C HIS A 83 6.67 6.63 2.29
N SER A 84 7.03 7.71 1.61
CA SER A 84 8.17 7.72 0.69
C SER A 84 8.98 9.00 0.76
N VAL A 85 10.27 8.88 0.47
CA VAL A 85 11.22 10.00 0.39
C VAL A 85 12.01 9.92 -0.92
N SER A 86 12.10 11.01 -1.66
CA SER A 86 12.91 11.10 -2.88
C SER A 86 14.39 11.36 -2.57
N ALA A 87 15.25 11.28 -3.59
CA ALA A 87 16.68 11.62 -3.45
C ALA A 87 16.92 13.08 -3.02
N SER A 88 16.03 14.02 -3.39
CA SER A 88 16.10 15.41 -2.94
C SER A 88 15.47 15.67 -1.56
N GLY A 89 14.91 14.64 -0.92
CA GLY A 89 14.26 14.75 0.38
C GLY A 89 12.78 15.14 0.33
N LYS A 90 12.10 15.05 -0.83
CA LYS A 90 10.65 15.25 -0.92
C LYS A 90 9.91 14.08 -0.29
N HIS A 91 9.03 14.36 0.67
CA HIS A 91 8.24 13.34 1.36
C HIS A 91 6.82 13.22 0.81
N HIS A 92 6.29 11.99 0.80
CA HIS A 92 4.88 11.71 0.60
C HIS A 92 4.39 10.74 1.68
N GLU A 93 3.35 11.14 2.41
CA GLU A 93 2.67 10.31 3.41
C GLU A 93 1.20 10.16 3.07
N ARG A 94 0.69 8.93 3.11
CA ARG A 94 -0.73 8.64 2.85
C ARG A 94 -1.21 7.49 3.70
N GLN A 95 -2.48 7.57 4.07
CA GLN A 95 -3.20 6.46 4.67
C GLN A 95 -4.50 6.24 3.90
N PHE A 96 -4.84 4.96 3.70
CA PHE A 96 -6.06 4.55 3.02
C PHE A 96 -6.78 3.50 3.86
N SER A 97 -8.10 3.61 3.96
CA SER A 97 -8.94 2.53 4.46
C SER A 97 -9.38 1.66 3.29
N VAL A 98 -9.20 0.34 3.41
CA VAL A 98 -9.64 -0.65 2.41
C VAL A 98 -10.51 -1.70 3.05
N ALA A 99 -11.50 -2.19 2.30
CA ALA A 99 -12.47 -3.15 2.78
C ALA A 99 -12.27 -4.52 2.11
N ILE A 100 -12.27 -5.57 2.94
CA ILE A 100 -12.22 -6.97 2.51
C ILE A 100 -13.60 -7.62 2.73
N ARG A 101 -14.16 -8.24 1.70
CA ARG A 101 -15.51 -8.84 1.65
C ARG A 101 -15.53 -10.30 1.21
#